data_AF-A0A8A8D2K1-F1
#
_entry.id   AF-A0A8A8D2K1-F1
#
_cell.length_a   1.000
_cell.length_b   1.000
_cell.length_c   1.000
_cell.angle_alpha   90.00
_cell.angle_beta   90.00
_cell.angle_gamma   90.00
#
_symmetry.space_group_name_H-M   'P 1'
#
loop_
_entity.id
_entity.type
_entity.pdbx_description
1 polymer ?
#
loop_
_entity_poly.entity_id
_entity_poly.type
_entity_poly.pdbx_seq_one_letter_code
_entity_poly.pdbx_strand_id
1 'polypeptide(L)'
;MAIEHPISPDAVRFEIARLRWANALMRAANKALEKGDNAALADMGFSIEHVDELQKNGGFPSTSISNNTRMITYLRSSQSLYHRSQQILNC
;
A
#
# COMPACT_ATOMS: atom_id res chain seq x y z
N MET A 1 -20.68 -26.35 -8.90
CA MET A 1 -19.44 -26.36 -8.09
C MET A 1 -18.75 -25.03 -8.31
N ALA A 2 -18.73 -24.16 -7.30
CA ALA A 2 -17.98 -22.91 -7.36
C ALA A 2 -16.55 -23.21 -6.88
N ILE A 3 -15.59 -23.13 -7.79
CA ILE A 3 -14.17 -23.14 -7.45
C ILE A 3 -13.83 -21.75 -6.91
N GLU A 4 -14.01 -21.57 -5.61
CA GLU A 4 -13.41 -20.43 -4.91
C GLU A 4 -11.89 -20.63 -4.99
N HIS A 5 -11.24 -19.92 -5.92
CA HIS A 5 -9.79 -19.95 -5.99
C HIS A 5 -9.26 -19.32 -4.70
N PRO A 6 -8.59 -20.10 -3.82
CA PRO A 6 -7.98 -19.53 -2.64
C PRO A 6 -6.92 -18.54 -3.13
N ILE A 7 -7.00 -17.28 -2.69
CA ILE A 7 -5.95 -16.31 -2.98
C ILE A 7 -4.65 -16.88 -2.42
N SER A 8 -3.68 -17.15 -3.29
CA SER A 8 -2.41 -17.73 -2.89
C SER A 8 -1.78 -16.90 -1.76
N PRO A 9 -1.24 -17.54 -0.70
CA PRO A 9 -0.52 -16.84 0.36
C PRO A 9 0.59 -15.94 -0.18
N ASP A 10 1.20 -16.28 -1.31
CA ASP A 10 2.19 -15.44 -2.00
C ASP A 10 1.59 -14.18 -2.61
N ALA A 11 0.40 -14.28 -3.21
CA ALA A 11 -0.31 -13.11 -3.73
C ALA A 11 -0.68 -12.13 -2.60
N VAL A 12 -1.09 -12.65 -1.44
CA VAL A 12 -1.36 -11.82 -0.25
C VAL A 12 -0.09 -11.13 0.25
N ARG A 13 1.04 -11.86 0.32
CA ARG A 13 2.34 -11.29 0.71
C ARG A 13 2.80 -10.20 -0.25
N PHE A 14 2.69 -10.45 -1.54
CA PHE A 14 3.05 -9.49 -2.59
C PHE A 14 2.22 -8.21 -2.49
N GLU A 15 0.90 -8.33 -2.30
CA GLU A 15 0.03 -7.17 -2.18
C GLU A 15 0.31 -6.35 -0.92
N ILE A 16 0.58 -7.01 0.21
CA ILE A 16 1.02 -6.31 1.44
C ILE A 16 2.33 -5.55 1.18
N ALA A 17 3.30 -6.13 0.47
CA ALA A 17 4.55 -5.48 0.14
C ALA A 17 4.33 -4.26 -0.77
N ARG A 18 3.48 -4.39 -1.79
CA ARG A 18 3.10 -3.31 -2.70
C ARG A 18 2.45 -2.13 -1.98
N LEU A 19 1.48 -2.41 -1.10
CA LEU A 19 0.80 -1.38 -0.30
C LEU A 19 1.74 -0.68 0.70
N ARG A 20 2.69 -1.41 1.28
CA ARG A 20 3.73 -0.84 2.15
C ARG A 20 4.65 0.11 1.39
N TRP A 21 5.09 -0.31 0.21
CA TRP A 21 5.89 0.53 -0.68
C TRP A 21 5.14 1.80 -1.07
N ALA A 22 3.88 1.69 -1.47
CA ALA A 22 3.04 2.84 -1.80
C ALA A 22 2.94 3.82 -0.63
N ASN A 23 2.70 3.33 0.60
CA ASN A 23 2.64 4.19 1.78
C ASN A 23 3.98 4.88 2.10
N ALA A 24 5.10 4.18 1.91
CA ALA A 24 6.43 4.77 2.11
C ALA A 24 6.71 5.88 1.09
N LEU A 25 6.40 5.62 -0.19
CA LEU A 25 6.56 6.59 -1.27
C LEU A 25 5.68 7.83 -1.05
N MET A 26 4.39 7.64 -0.75
CA MET A 26 3.47 8.75 -0.48
C MET A 26 3.95 9.63 0.68
N ARG A 27 4.43 9.02 1.77
CA ARG A 27 4.97 9.77 2.93
C ARG A 27 6.27 10.49 2.59
N ALA A 28 7.16 9.87 1.83
CA ALA A 28 8.42 10.47 1.41
C ALA A 28 8.17 11.67 0.49
N ALA A 29 7.22 11.54 -0.46
CA ALA A 29 6.80 12.61 -1.33
C ALA A 29 6.19 13.79 -0.55
N ASN A 30 5.28 13.53 0.40
CA ASN A 30 4.73 14.59 1.26
C ASN A 30 5.82 15.34 2.01
N LYS A 31 6.79 14.62 2.58
CA LYS A 31 7.93 15.22 3.29
C LYS A 31 8.83 16.05 2.38
N ALA A 32 9.02 15.62 1.14
CA ALA A 32 9.80 16.37 0.15
C ALA A 32 9.06 17.64 -0.28
N LEU A 33 7.74 17.57 -0.51
CA LEU A 33 6.89 18.71 -0.82
C LEU A 33 6.89 19.76 0.30
N GLU A 34 6.76 19.35 1.56
CA GLU A 34 6.83 20.24 2.72
C GLU A 34 8.15 21.01 2.80
N LYS A 35 9.23 20.44 2.25
CA LYS A 35 10.57 21.04 2.22
C LYS A 35 10.87 21.80 0.92
N GLY A 36 10.01 21.71 -0.09
CA GLY A 36 10.30 22.20 -1.44
C GLY A 36 11.43 21.43 -2.14
N ASP A 37 11.68 20.17 -1.74
CA ASP A 37 12.78 19.34 -2.24
C ASP A 37 12.40 18.64 -3.56
N ASN A 38 12.45 19.41 -4.65
CA ASN A 38 12.10 18.92 -6.00
C ASN A 38 13.09 17.86 -6.50
N ALA A 39 14.35 17.87 -6.03
CA ALA A 39 15.33 16.84 -6.37
C ALA A 39 14.93 15.48 -5.79
N ALA A 40 14.53 15.44 -4.51
CA ALA A 40 14.04 14.21 -3.90
C ALA A 40 12.76 13.68 -4.58
N LEU A 41 11.87 14.57 -5.05
CA LEU A 41 10.68 14.16 -5.82
C LEU A 41 11.06 13.58 -7.20
N ALA A 42 12.03 14.18 -7.89
CA ALA A 42 12.55 13.65 -9.15
C ALA A 42 13.22 12.28 -8.97
N ASP A 43 14.02 12.11 -7.90
CA ASP A 43 14.67 10.84 -7.55
C ASP A 43 13.66 9.73 -7.22
N MET A 44 12.49 10.10 -6.67
CA MET A 44 11.36 9.19 -6.47
C MET A 44 10.59 8.87 -7.76
N GLY A 45 10.94 9.50 -8.88
CA GLY A 45 10.34 9.28 -10.19
C GLY A 45 9.10 10.14 -10.48
N PHE A 46 8.84 11.20 -9.70
CA PHE A 46 7.75 12.12 -10.00
C PHE A 46 8.13 13.05 -11.15
N SER A 47 7.22 13.20 -12.12
CA SER A 47 7.33 14.23 -13.15
C SER A 47 7.01 15.60 -12.56
N ILE A 48 7.48 16.67 -13.23
CA ILE A 48 7.20 18.04 -12.83
C ILE A 48 5.69 18.32 -12.77
N GLU A 49 4.93 17.77 -13.73
CA GLU A 49 3.45 17.89 -13.76
C GLU A 49 2.81 17.28 -12.51
N HIS A 50 3.24 16.08 -12.10
CA HIS A 50 2.73 15.45 -10.89
C HIS A 50 3.15 16.19 -9.61
N VAL A 51 4.35 16.78 -9.59
CA VAL A 51 4.80 17.59 -8.45
C VAL A 51 3.92 18.83 -8.30
N ASP A 52 3.61 19.52 -9.39
CA ASP A 52 2.74 20.71 -9.38
C ASP A 52 1.32 20.35 -8.91
N GLU A 53 0.75 19.23 -9.38
CA GLU A 53 -0.53 18.72 -8.90
C GLU A 53 -0.50 18.39 -7.40
N LEU A 54 0.54 17.69 -6.95
CA LEU A 54 0.70 17.37 -5.53
C LEU A 54 0.84 18.64 -4.70
N GLN A 55 1.58 19.65 -5.16
CA GLN A 55 1.75 20.90 -4.45
C GLN A 55 0.43 21.68 -4.34
N LYS A 56 -0.37 21.72 -5.41
CA LYS A 56 -1.73 22.31 -5.39
C LYS A 56 -2.67 21.59 -4.42
N ASN A 57 -2.54 20.27 -4.30
CA ASN A 57 -3.39 19.44 -3.45
C ASN A 57 -2.89 19.28 -2.00
N GLY A 58 -1.70 19.82 -1.67
CA GLY A 58 -1.09 19.66 -0.35
C GLY A 58 -0.48 18.27 -0.11
N GLY A 59 -0.07 17.58 -1.19
CA GLY A 59 0.50 16.25 -1.20
C GLY A 59 -0.53 15.12 -1.29
N PHE A 60 -0.10 13.91 -0.96
CA PHE A 60 -0.96 12.74 -0.87
C PHE A 60 -1.90 12.85 0.34
N PRO A 61 -3.21 12.63 0.14
CA PRO A 61 -4.18 12.65 1.22
C PRO A 61 -3.88 11.60 2.30
N SER A 62 -4.03 12.00 3.57
CA SER A 62 -3.92 11.10 4.71
C SER A 62 -4.93 9.94 4.67
N THR A 63 -6.08 10.16 4.02
CA THR A 63 -7.13 9.16 3.78
C THR A 63 -6.62 8.02 2.89
N SER A 64 -5.89 8.31 1.81
CA SER A 64 -5.32 7.31 0.90
C SER A 64 -4.29 6.42 1.61
N ILE A 65 -3.39 7.01 2.40
CA ILE A 65 -2.40 6.28 3.21
C ILE A 65 -3.09 5.41 4.27
N SER A 66 -4.15 5.94 4.89
CA SER A 66 -4.94 5.22 5.90
C SER A 66 -5.72 4.06 5.29
N ASN A 67 -6.28 4.22 4.10
CA ASN A 67 -6.97 3.17 3.37
C ASN A 67 -6.04 2.00 3.04
N ASN A 68 -4.84 2.28 2.54
CA ASN A 68 -3.82 1.26 2.32
C ASN A 68 -3.42 0.54 3.62
N THR A 69 -3.30 1.29 4.71
CA THR A 69 -3.00 0.72 6.04
C THR A 69 -4.12 -0.23 6.51
N ARG A 70 -5.38 0.16 6.33
CA ARG A 70 -6.55 -0.69 6.62
C ARG A 70 -6.55 -1.95 5.75
N MET A 71 -6.23 -1.82 4.47
CA MET A 71 -6.12 -2.96 3.55
C MET A 71 -5.00 -3.93 3.98
N ILE A 72 -3.83 -3.44 4.36
CA ILE A 72 -2.74 -4.28 4.90
C ILE A 72 -3.21 -5.06 6.14
N THR A 73 -3.90 -4.40 7.06
CA THR A 73 -4.45 -5.04 8.26
C THR A 73 -5.47 -6.11 7.90
N TYR A 74 -6.39 -5.81 6.98
CA TYR A 74 -7.38 -6.77 6.49
C TYR A 74 -6.71 -8.01 5.87
N LEU A 75 -5.76 -7.82 4.95
CA LEU A 75 -5.05 -8.91 4.28
C LEU A 75 -4.30 -9.83 5.26
N ARG A 76 -3.69 -9.26 6.31
CA ARG A 76 -3.04 -10.03 7.38
C ARG A 76 -4.03 -10.86 8.19
N SER A 77 -5.16 -10.26 8.56
CA SER A 77 -6.21 -10.97 9.30
C SER A 77 -6.79 -12.10 8.46
N SER A 78 -7.09 -11.85 7.19
CA SER A 78 -7.58 -12.88 6.27
C SER A 78 -6.58 -14.03 6.11
N GLN A 79 -5.28 -13.74 5.93
CA GLN A 79 -4.23 -14.77 5.88
C GLN A 79 -4.18 -15.62 7.15
N SER A 80 -4.31 -14.99 8.33
CA SER A 80 -4.34 -15.70 9.62
C SER A 80 -5.57 -16.61 9.74
N LEU A 81 -6.74 -16.14 9.30
CA LEU A 81 -7.98 -16.93 9.29
C LEU A 81 -7.87 -18.14 8.36
N TYR A 82 -7.35 -17.97 7.15
CA TYR A 82 -7.13 -19.10 6.23
C TYR A 82 -6.16 -20.14 6.79
N HIS A 83 -5.07 -19.70 7.44
CA HIS A 83 -4.12 -20.62 8.06
C HIS A 83 -4.75 -21.41 9.22
N ARG A 84 -5.57 -20.75 10.06
CA ARG A 84 -6.27 -21.40 11.18
C ARG A 84 -7.35 -22.38 10.72
N SER A 85 -8.09 -22.06 9.67
CA SER A 85 -9.10 -22.97 9.10
C SER A 85 -8.46 -24.22 8.46
N GLN A 86 -7.29 -24.09 7.82
CA GLN A 86 -6.57 -25.26 7.30
C GLN A 86 -6.03 -26.17 8.42
N GLN A 87 -5.66 -25.64 9.58
CA GLN A 87 -5.24 -26.47 10.72
C GLN A 87 -6.40 -27.28 11.32
N ILE A 88 -7.62 -26.72 11.35
CA ILE A 88 -8.81 -27.42 11.88
C ILE A 88 -9.30 -28.51 10.91
N LEU A 89 -9.17 -28.31 9.59
CA LEU A 89 -9.62 -29.28 8.59
C LEU A 89 -8.68 -30.49 8.40
N ASN A 90 -7.46 -30.41 8.91
CA ASN A 90 -6.44 -31.47 8.81
C ASN A 90 -6.24 -32.26 10.12
N CYS A 91 -7.13 -32.06 11.11
CA CYS A 91 -7.24 -32.84 12.34
C CYS A 91 -8.38 -33.85 12.21
#